data_AF-A0A7K1SR29-F1
#
_entry.id   AF-A0A7K1SR29-F1
#
_cell.length_a   1.000
_cell.length_b   1.000
_cell.length_c   1.000
_cell.angle_alpha   90.00
_cell.angle_beta   90.00
_cell.angle_gamma   90.00
#
_symmetry.space_group_name_H-M   'P 1'
#
loop_
_entity.id
_entity.type
_entity.pdbx_description
1 polymer ?
#
loop_
_entity_poly.entity_id
_entity_poly.type
_entity_poly.pdbx_seq_one_letter_code
_entity_poly.pdbx_strand_id
1 'polypeptide(L)'
;MISEALPKSRVLRKSDRKVPDYSKRPKKYDRKALLKRELPVSVRFGLVPLKDGQEYGEFHPLLATVRVVDGLKATSNASRLDNTLLVRPADWSHEDQASRCQDNLVNESIGFVKAKVEQIYRAQKQAGLSVAARSIILELTTGNRPQLSNGRWGFPRPEHDPKTAMKLLTHLSANSPLVDAYQAYVAHLYAQKGTHNGLSVISLRRWDRGLKLLTTYAEEMDIQLPIVSNITVGWAKRYHAWLQRQTGGSKCLKPVSKGQASRFVLKISNVLDWMIEEDLINNNPVSRVSWPKSPDKEVRFLEPTHVHQLLNLDWEGTQGIALWWFCLMCCTGLDYPDAVAYAQNRKAYEVHGSAGMKLVGKRNKPPHSEYHLPLLDEVETLFTMFPQGPVILTNTCINRYTNKIEKELGIDWRITNKTARKTFGFLVREAGHQIADVSLMLGHKRIATTERYYVKVIGTSIDRAMSRVKVNISELAGNQIGEEGLFHE
;
A
#
# COMPACT_ATOMS: atom_id res chain seq x y z
N MET A 1 -46.74 -27.37 57.09
CA MET A 1 -45.64 -27.35 56.10
C MET A 1 -45.94 -26.26 55.08
N ILE A 2 -44.91 -25.51 54.68
CA ILE A 2 -44.93 -24.40 53.71
C ILE A 2 -45.46 -23.07 54.28
N SER A 3 -44.54 -22.13 54.46
CA SER A 3 -44.79 -20.68 54.43
C SER A 3 -43.43 -19.99 54.53
N GLU A 4 -42.92 -19.40 53.46
CA GLU A 4 -42.24 -18.11 53.56
C GLU A 4 -42.04 -17.46 52.18
N ALA A 5 -42.59 -16.25 52.08
CA ALA A 5 -42.53 -15.36 50.93
C ALA A 5 -41.30 -14.45 51.04
N LEU A 6 -40.70 -14.16 49.88
CA LEU A 6 -39.54 -13.28 49.67
C LEU A 6 -39.76 -11.84 50.20
N PRO A 7 -38.79 -11.24 50.91
CA PRO A 7 -38.76 -9.80 51.17
C PRO A 7 -37.83 -8.99 50.26
N LYS A 8 -38.16 -7.70 50.20
CA LYS A 8 -37.83 -6.65 49.23
C LYS A 8 -36.37 -6.14 49.27
N SER A 9 -36.00 -5.53 48.15
CA SER A 9 -34.79 -4.75 47.84
C SER A 9 -34.36 -3.75 48.93
N ARG A 10 -33.04 -3.65 49.15
CA ARG A 10 -32.41 -2.67 50.06
C ARG A 10 -31.63 -1.63 49.25
N VAL A 11 -32.13 -0.40 49.29
CA VAL A 11 -31.52 0.83 48.75
C VAL A 11 -30.34 1.24 49.65
N LEU A 12 -29.15 1.44 49.09
CA LEU A 12 -28.00 2.06 49.77
C LEU A 12 -27.86 3.54 49.33
N ARG A 13 -27.72 4.42 50.33
CA ARG A 13 -27.81 5.89 50.22
C ARG A 13 -26.55 6.55 49.64
N LYS A 14 -26.75 7.69 48.98
CA LYS A 14 -25.72 8.67 48.57
C LYS A 14 -25.17 9.41 49.81
N SER A 15 -24.03 9.03 50.38
CA SER A 15 -23.28 9.95 51.26
C SER A 15 -21.77 9.70 51.44
N ASP A 16 -21.17 8.62 50.93
CA ASP A 16 -19.72 8.36 51.17
C ASP A 16 -18.85 8.40 49.90
N ARG A 17 -18.75 9.57 49.25
CA ARG A 17 -17.65 9.83 48.29
C ARG A 17 -16.92 11.11 48.67
N LYS A 18 -15.76 10.96 49.33
CA LYS A 18 -14.76 12.03 49.42
C LYS A 18 -14.22 12.32 48.01
N VAL A 19 -14.31 13.57 47.58
CA VAL A 19 -13.69 14.06 46.33
C VAL A 19 -12.19 14.30 46.59
N PRO A 20 -11.26 13.82 45.73
CA PRO A 20 -9.84 14.13 45.89
C PRO A 20 -9.55 15.61 45.57
N ASP A 21 -8.74 16.25 46.41
CA ASP A 21 -8.21 17.60 46.22
C ASP A 21 -7.07 17.59 45.18
N TYR A 22 -7.29 18.25 44.04
CA TYR A 22 -6.34 18.32 42.93
C TYR A 22 -5.33 19.49 43.02
N SER A 23 -5.25 20.18 44.15
CA SER A 23 -4.35 21.34 44.33
C SER A 23 -2.85 21.01 44.47
N LYS A 24 -2.47 19.72 44.55
CA LYS A 24 -1.06 19.31 44.72
C LYS A 24 -0.45 18.82 43.41
N ARG A 25 0.35 19.67 42.74
CA ARG A 25 1.22 19.26 41.62
C ARG A 25 2.23 18.20 42.08
N PRO A 26 2.45 17.09 41.36
CA PRO A 26 3.46 16.11 41.73
C PRO A 26 4.87 16.70 41.51
N LYS A 27 5.74 16.50 42.52
CA LYS A 27 7.16 16.89 42.51
C LYS A 27 7.94 16.11 41.42
N LYS A 28 8.95 16.79 40.85
CA LYS A 28 9.97 16.32 39.90
C LYS A 28 10.20 14.79 39.91
N TYR A 29 10.06 14.18 38.73
CA TYR A 29 10.35 12.78 38.44
C TYR A 29 11.77 12.37 38.88
N ASP A 30 11.87 11.44 39.84
CA ASP A 30 13.13 10.83 40.25
C ASP A 30 13.52 9.67 39.30
N ARG A 31 14.55 9.92 38.47
CA ARG A 31 15.09 8.93 37.52
C ARG A 31 15.70 7.70 38.19
N LYS A 32 16.13 7.76 39.46
CA LYS A 32 16.72 6.60 40.17
C LYS A 32 15.68 5.61 40.67
N ALA A 33 14.42 6.04 40.88
CA ALA A 33 13.32 5.15 41.27
C ALA A 33 12.81 4.26 40.11
N LEU A 34 13.00 4.68 38.84
CA LEU A 34 12.61 3.91 37.66
C LEU A 34 13.58 2.75 37.35
N LEU A 35 14.87 2.89 37.66
CA LEU A 35 15.89 1.85 37.42
C LEU A 35 15.80 0.65 38.38
N LYS A 36 14.95 0.70 39.42
CA LYS A 36 14.72 -0.40 40.37
C LYS A 36 13.40 -1.15 40.14
N ARG A 37 12.65 -0.85 39.08
CA ARG A 37 11.39 -1.55 38.77
C ARG A 37 11.63 -2.74 37.85
N GLU A 38 11.17 -3.89 38.32
CA GLU A 38 11.07 -5.15 37.57
C GLU A 38 10.27 -4.95 36.27
N LEU A 39 10.75 -5.50 35.16
CA LEU A 39 10.11 -5.37 33.85
C LEU A 39 9.11 -6.52 33.64
N PRO A 40 7.81 -6.25 33.41
CA PRO A 40 6.84 -7.30 33.20
C PRO A 40 7.02 -8.00 31.84
N VAL A 41 6.80 -9.31 31.82
CA VAL A 41 6.90 -10.14 30.61
C VAL A 41 5.49 -10.54 30.15
N SER A 42 5.06 -10.03 29.00
CA SER A 42 3.77 -10.40 28.39
C SER A 42 3.98 -11.41 27.27
N VAL A 43 3.12 -12.43 27.17
CA VAL A 43 3.11 -13.40 26.07
C VAL A 43 1.81 -13.25 25.30
N ARG A 44 1.89 -13.04 23.98
CA ARG A 44 0.74 -12.93 23.09
C ARG A 44 0.74 -14.09 22.10
N PHE A 45 -0.43 -14.68 21.86
CA PHE A 45 -0.62 -15.66 20.79
C PHE A 45 -1.40 -15.02 19.64
N GLY A 46 -1.09 -15.40 18.42
CA GLY A 46 -1.84 -15.04 17.23
C GLY A 46 -1.52 -16.01 16.11
N LEU A 47 -2.43 -16.18 15.16
CA LEU A 47 -2.10 -16.95 13.96
C LEU A 47 -0.98 -16.23 13.19
N VAL A 48 -0.08 -16.98 12.57
CA VAL A 48 0.89 -16.39 11.64
C VAL A 48 0.09 -15.72 10.51
N PRO A 49 0.22 -14.40 10.30
CA PRO A 49 -0.57 -13.73 9.30
C PRO A 49 -0.23 -14.26 7.91
N LEU A 50 -1.26 -14.60 7.15
CA LEU A 50 -1.14 -15.03 5.76
C LEU A 50 -0.56 -13.91 4.90
N LYS A 51 0.18 -14.28 3.84
CA LYS A 51 0.57 -13.32 2.81
C LYS A 51 -0.64 -12.98 1.96
N ASP A 52 -0.63 -11.79 1.36
CA ASP A 52 -1.71 -11.32 0.48
C ASP A 52 -2.06 -12.41 -0.57
N GLY A 53 -3.29 -12.90 -0.53
CA GLY A 53 -3.82 -13.90 -1.47
C GLY A 53 -3.73 -15.36 -1.03
N GLN A 54 -3.20 -15.65 0.17
CA GLN A 54 -3.24 -16.99 0.74
C GLN A 54 -4.50 -17.18 1.59
N GLU A 55 -4.99 -18.42 1.65
CA GLU A 55 -6.04 -18.87 2.57
C GLU A 55 -5.42 -19.65 3.73
N TYR A 56 -6.11 -19.68 4.86
CA TYR A 56 -5.69 -20.49 5.99
C TYR A 56 -5.95 -21.95 5.61
N GLY A 57 -4.91 -22.78 5.58
CA GLY A 57 -5.07 -24.22 5.36
C GLY A 57 -5.79 -24.89 6.55
N GLU A 58 -6.15 -26.16 6.39
CA GLU A 58 -6.79 -26.97 7.43
C GLU A 58 -6.01 -26.93 8.76
N PHE A 59 -4.68 -26.83 8.70
CA PHE A 59 -3.80 -26.68 9.83
C PHE A 59 -2.82 -25.52 9.59
N HIS A 60 -2.69 -24.60 10.55
CA HIS A 60 -1.94 -23.35 10.39
C HIS A 60 -1.03 -23.03 11.58
N PRO A 61 0.18 -22.46 11.37
CA PRO A 61 1.11 -22.19 12.46
C PRO A 61 0.64 -21.10 13.43
N LEU A 62 0.81 -21.36 14.74
CA LEU A 62 0.58 -20.40 15.80
C LEU A 62 1.85 -19.58 16.09
N LEU A 63 1.74 -18.25 16.06
CA LEU A 63 2.79 -17.32 16.48
C LEU A 63 2.59 -16.99 17.96
N ALA A 64 3.58 -17.32 18.81
CA ALA A 64 3.68 -16.70 20.13
C ALA A 64 4.73 -15.61 20.12
N THR A 65 4.40 -14.44 20.65
CA THR A 65 5.31 -13.31 20.81
C THR A 65 5.50 -13.03 22.30
N VAL A 66 6.72 -13.17 22.78
CA VAL A 66 7.10 -12.77 24.14
C VAL A 66 7.62 -11.33 24.09
N ARG A 67 7.12 -10.45 24.95
CA ARG A 67 7.61 -9.08 25.11
C ARG A 67 8.06 -8.84 26.53
N VAL A 68 9.27 -8.31 26.68
CA VAL A 68 9.75 -7.72 27.93
C VAL A 68 9.44 -6.22 27.86
N VAL A 69 8.60 -5.74 28.77
CA VAL A 69 8.15 -4.35 28.77
C VAL A 69 9.17 -3.53 29.56
N ASP A 70 10.16 -2.96 28.87
CA ASP A 70 11.00 -1.92 29.46
C ASP A 70 10.22 -0.60 29.44
N GLY A 71 10.10 0.05 30.60
CA GLY A 71 9.14 1.13 30.89
C GLY A 71 9.22 2.39 30.01
N LEU A 72 10.04 2.39 28.95
CA LEU A 72 10.18 3.48 27.98
C LEU A 72 10.32 3.04 26.51
N LYS A 73 10.35 1.74 26.16
CA LYS A 73 10.32 1.22 24.77
C LYS A 73 10.20 -0.31 24.78
N ALA A 74 9.16 -0.86 24.14
CA ALA A 74 9.06 -2.30 23.93
C ALA A 74 10.11 -2.78 22.90
N THR A 75 11.23 -3.33 23.35
CA THR A 75 12.17 -4.06 22.49
C THR A 75 11.60 -5.44 22.18
N SER A 76 11.12 -5.63 20.95
CA SER A 76 10.60 -6.91 20.47
C SER A 76 11.74 -7.81 20.00
N ASN A 77 11.99 -8.92 20.71
CA ASN A 77 12.57 -10.11 20.10
C ASN A 77 11.43 -11.10 19.90
N ALA A 78 10.81 -11.07 18.72
CA ALA A 78 9.83 -12.06 18.33
C ALA A 78 10.56 -13.38 18.06
N SER A 79 10.71 -14.22 19.08
CA SER A 79 11.14 -15.59 18.86
C SER A 79 9.95 -16.36 18.29
N ARG A 80 10.05 -16.77 17.02
CA ARG A 80 9.13 -17.78 16.47
C ARG A 80 9.29 -19.03 17.34
N LEU A 81 8.24 -19.44 18.04
CA LEU A 81 8.19 -20.85 18.42
C LEU A 81 8.16 -21.62 17.10
N ASP A 82 9.00 -22.66 17.05
CA ASP A 82 9.24 -23.43 15.85
C ASP A 82 7.93 -23.88 15.18
N ASN A 83 7.97 -24.11 13.87
CA ASN A 83 6.82 -24.41 13.00
C ASN A 83 6.04 -25.72 13.37
N THR A 84 6.22 -26.27 14.56
CA THR A 84 5.67 -27.55 15.04
C THR A 84 4.27 -27.45 15.65
N LEU A 85 3.77 -26.25 15.99
CA LEU A 85 2.42 -26.08 16.53
C LEU A 85 1.46 -25.58 15.45
N LEU A 86 0.68 -26.50 14.90
CA LEU A 86 -0.37 -26.23 13.91
C LEU A 86 -1.74 -26.30 14.58
N VAL A 87 -2.61 -25.32 14.29
CA VAL A 87 -4.00 -25.25 14.79
C VAL A 87 -4.96 -25.16 13.62
N ARG A 88 -6.18 -25.68 13.77
CA ARG A 88 -7.23 -25.56 12.75
C ARG A 88 -7.94 -24.21 12.86
N PRO A 89 -7.83 -23.31 11.87
CA PRO A 89 -8.38 -21.96 12.01
C PRO A 89 -9.91 -21.91 11.97
N ALA A 90 -10.56 -22.93 11.40
CA ALA A 90 -12.01 -23.07 11.34
C ALA A 90 -12.64 -23.47 12.70
N ASP A 91 -11.87 -24.12 13.57
CA ASP A 91 -12.32 -24.63 14.87
C ASP A 91 -12.07 -23.64 16.01
N TRP A 92 -11.76 -22.38 15.69
CA TRP A 92 -11.55 -21.31 16.65
C TRP A 92 -12.79 -20.39 16.70
N SER A 93 -13.60 -20.50 17.76
CA SER A 93 -14.74 -19.60 17.97
C SER A 93 -14.37 -18.35 18.79
N HIS A 94 -15.27 -17.35 18.82
CA HIS A 94 -15.10 -16.11 19.60
C HIS A 94 -15.07 -16.39 21.13
N GLU A 95 -15.65 -17.48 21.60
CA GLU A 95 -15.73 -17.84 23.03
C GLU A 95 -14.47 -18.58 23.51
N ASP A 96 -13.76 -19.27 22.61
CA ASP A 96 -12.46 -19.91 22.89
C ASP A 96 -11.33 -18.89 23.14
N GLN A 97 -11.53 -17.64 22.72
CA GLN A 97 -10.64 -16.51 22.99
C GLN A 97 -10.95 -15.82 24.34
N ALA A 98 -11.91 -16.31 25.13
CA ALA A 98 -12.29 -15.71 26.41
C ALA A 98 -12.60 -16.74 27.52
N SER A 99 -11.80 -17.80 27.61
CA SER A 99 -11.68 -18.72 28.76
C SER A 99 -12.89 -19.61 29.18
N ARG A 100 -12.53 -20.86 29.48
CA ARG A 100 -13.24 -21.90 30.28
C ARG A 100 -14.37 -22.67 29.60
N CYS A 101 -14.06 -23.46 28.57
CA CYS A 101 -14.75 -24.73 28.30
C CYS A 101 -13.75 -25.76 27.72
N GLN A 102 -13.97 -27.04 28.05
CA GLN A 102 -13.08 -28.17 27.78
C GLN A 102 -13.23 -28.65 26.34
N ASP A 103 -12.14 -28.62 25.57
CA ASP A 103 -11.90 -29.52 24.44
C ASP A 103 -10.43 -29.99 24.45
N ASN A 104 -10.22 -31.30 24.26
CA ASN A 104 -9.02 -32.00 24.74
C ASN A 104 -7.72 -31.72 23.96
N LEU A 105 -7.77 -31.38 22.66
CA LEU A 105 -6.54 -31.27 21.85
C LEU A 105 -5.76 -29.96 22.06
N VAL A 106 -6.46 -28.84 22.35
CA VAL A 106 -5.81 -27.56 22.67
C VAL A 106 -5.25 -27.56 24.10
N ASN A 107 -5.91 -28.26 25.02
CA ASN A 107 -5.47 -28.41 26.41
C ASN A 107 -4.16 -29.23 26.53
N GLU A 108 -3.94 -30.23 25.67
CA GLU A 108 -2.68 -30.98 25.61
C GLU A 108 -1.48 -30.07 25.25
N SER A 109 -1.70 -29.08 24.38
CA SER A 109 -0.67 -28.14 23.92
C SER A 109 -0.39 -27.00 24.92
N ILE A 110 -1.36 -26.66 25.77
CA ILE A 110 -1.22 -25.66 26.83
C ILE A 110 -0.17 -26.08 27.87
N GLY A 111 -0.04 -27.38 28.15
CA GLY A 111 0.99 -27.91 29.05
C GLY A 111 2.41 -27.59 28.58
N PHE A 112 2.68 -27.75 27.29
CA PHE A 112 3.98 -27.41 26.68
C PHE A 112 4.27 -25.90 26.74
N VAL A 113 3.28 -25.07 26.39
CA VAL A 113 3.41 -23.60 26.42
C VAL A 113 3.64 -23.10 27.85
N LYS A 114 2.90 -23.65 28.83
CA LYS A 114 3.07 -23.36 30.25
C LYS A 114 4.45 -23.79 30.75
N ALA A 115 4.93 -24.97 30.35
CA ALA A 115 6.28 -25.44 30.68
C ALA A 115 7.37 -24.52 30.10
N LYS A 116 7.18 -23.95 28.90
CA LYS A 116 8.14 -23.04 28.28
C LYS A 116 8.15 -21.65 28.90
N VAL A 117 6.98 -21.14 29.29
CA VAL A 117 6.86 -19.91 30.09
C VAL A 117 7.48 -20.10 31.48
N GLU A 118 7.25 -21.25 32.13
CA GLU A 118 7.89 -21.59 33.41
C GLU A 118 9.41 -21.76 33.29
N GLN A 119 9.93 -22.32 32.18
CA GLN A 119 11.37 -22.40 31.94
C GLN A 119 12.01 -21.02 31.84
N ILE A 120 11.39 -20.09 31.11
CA ILE A 120 11.86 -18.70 30.98
C ILE A 120 11.81 -17.98 32.33
N TYR A 121 10.72 -18.14 33.07
CA TYR A 121 10.58 -17.60 34.43
C TYR A 121 11.66 -18.14 35.39
N ARG A 122 11.94 -19.45 35.36
CA ARG A 122 13.00 -20.07 36.19
C ARG A 122 14.39 -19.57 35.80
N ALA A 123 14.69 -19.45 34.50
CA ALA A 123 15.96 -18.90 34.02
C ALA A 123 16.16 -17.43 34.47
N GLN A 124 15.10 -16.63 34.47
CA GLN A 124 15.13 -15.23 34.93
C GLN A 124 15.32 -15.12 36.46
N LYS A 125 14.65 -15.99 37.23
CA LYS A 125 14.84 -16.08 38.68
C LYS A 125 16.25 -16.53 39.05
N GLN A 126 16.82 -17.47 38.29
CA GLN A 126 18.22 -17.92 38.44
C GLN A 126 19.22 -16.83 38.06
N ALA A 127 18.87 -15.95 37.11
CA ALA A 127 19.65 -14.76 36.76
C ALA A 127 19.49 -13.59 37.76
N GLY A 128 18.81 -13.80 38.90
CA GLY A 128 18.67 -12.81 39.98
C GLY A 128 17.61 -11.73 39.73
N LEU A 129 16.77 -11.88 38.71
CA LEU A 129 15.69 -10.94 38.40
C LEU A 129 14.48 -11.24 39.30
N SER A 130 13.96 -10.22 39.98
CA SER A 130 12.72 -10.34 40.74
C SER A 130 11.54 -10.24 39.76
N VAL A 131 10.67 -11.25 39.76
CA VAL A 131 9.54 -11.37 38.82
C VAL A 131 8.28 -11.60 39.64
N ALA A 132 7.45 -10.58 39.83
CA ALA A 132 6.17 -10.74 40.53
C ALA A 132 5.24 -11.72 39.79
N ALA A 133 4.55 -12.63 40.50
CA ALA A 133 3.64 -13.64 39.90
C ALA A 133 2.51 -13.05 39.02
N ARG A 134 2.27 -11.73 39.13
CA ARG A 134 1.25 -10.94 38.39
C ARG A 134 1.77 -10.31 37.10
N SER A 135 3.07 -10.46 36.81
CA SER A 135 3.74 -9.83 35.67
C SER A 135 3.55 -10.59 34.34
N ILE A 136 3.05 -11.83 34.42
CA ILE A 136 2.61 -12.61 33.26
C ILE A 136 1.15 -12.26 33.00
N ILE A 137 0.93 -11.20 32.21
CA ILE A 137 -0.40 -10.81 31.76
C ILE A 137 -0.65 -11.47 30.39
N LEU A 138 -1.58 -12.42 30.36
CA LEU A 138 -2.17 -12.94 29.12
C LEU A 138 -3.26 -11.95 28.69
N GLU A 139 -2.87 -10.89 27.99
CA GLU A 139 -3.80 -9.94 27.41
C GLU A 139 -4.21 -10.40 26.01
N LEU A 140 -5.45 -10.89 25.90
CA LEU A 140 -6.12 -11.06 24.62
C LEU A 140 -6.72 -9.70 24.26
N THR A 141 -6.06 -8.96 23.36
CA THR A 141 -6.66 -7.75 22.78
C THR A 141 -7.89 -8.16 21.99
N THR A 142 -9.06 -7.67 22.40
CA THR A 142 -10.29 -7.62 21.60
C THR A 142 -10.06 -6.75 20.37
N GLY A 143 -9.46 -7.35 19.33
CA GLY A 143 -9.50 -6.79 18.00
C GLY A 143 -10.94 -6.82 17.47
N ASN A 144 -11.28 -5.92 16.56
CA ASN A 144 -12.57 -5.93 15.87
C ASN A 144 -12.88 -7.34 15.34
N ARG A 145 -14.10 -7.83 15.54
CA ARG A 145 -14.52 -9.19 15.14
C ARG A 145 -14.47 -9.35 13.63
N PRO A 146 -13.68 -10.23 13.00
CA PRO A 146 -13.79 -10.46 11.56
C PRO A 146 -15.22 -10.86 11.17
N GLN A 147 -15.78 -10.19 10.17
CA GLN A 147 -17.11 -10.48 9.64
C GLN A 147 -16.98 -11.12 8.26
N LEU A 148 -17.95 -11.97 7.93
CA LEU A 148 -18.07 -12.59 6.63
C LEU A 148 -18.71 -11.59 5.65
N SER A 149 -17.96 -11.12 4.65
CA SER A 149 -18.49 -10.27 3.57
C SER A 149 -18.10 -10.90 2.24
N ASN A 150 -19.09 -11.20 1.39
CA ASN A 150 -18.92 -11.85 0.08
C ASN A 150 -18.12 -13.16 0.14
N GLY A 151 -18.43 -14.01 1.12
CA GLY A 151 -17.79 -15.34 1.27
C GLY A 151 -16.32 -15.30 1.74
N ARG A 152 -15.84 -14.16 2.25
CA ARG A 152 -14.48 -14.02 2.81
C ARG A 152 -14.51 -13.40 4.20
N TRP A 153 -13.68 -13.93 5.10
CA TRP A 153 -13.49 -13.41 6.45
C TRP A 153 -12.53 -12.20 6.45
N GLY A 154 -12.93 -11.10 7.09
CA GLY A 154 -12.08 -9.93 7.26
C GLY A 154 -12.53 -9.03 8.41
N PHE A 155 -11.59 -8.29 9.01
CA PHE A 155 -11.91 -7.32 10.07
C PHE A 155 -12.91 -6.25 9.55
N PRO A 156 -14.05 -6.04 10.22
CA PRO A 156 -14.99 -4.98 9.88
C PRO A 156 -14.22 -3.69 10.10
N ARG A 157 -14.11 -2.95 9.01
CA ARG A 157 -13.76 -1.55 9.06
C ARG A 157 -14.96 -0.84 9.68
N PRO A 158 -14.80 0.34 10.29
CA PRO A 158 -15.96 1.18 10.59
C PRO A 158 -16.85 1.14 9.35
N GLU A 159 -18.09 0.68 9.52
CA GLU A 159 -19.05 0.70 8.43
C GLU A 159 -19.24 2.17 8.08
N HIS A 160 -18.48 2.64 7.11
CA HIS A 160 -18.71 3.91 6.47
C HIS A 160 -19.87 3.69 5.49
N ASP A 161 -21.03 3.35 6.05
CA ASP A 161 -22.25 3.32 5.27
C ASP A 161 -22.66 4.77 4.95
N PRO A 162 -23.43 4.99 3.87
CA PRO A 162 -23.87 6.34 3.51
C PRO A 162 -24.62 7.06 4.64
N LYS A 163 -25.32 6.30 5.51
CA LYS A 163 -26.07 6.86 6.65
C LYS A 163 -25.16 7.43 7.73
N THR A 164 -24.05 6.78 8.02
CA THR A 164 -23.03 7.24 8.98
C THR A 164 -22.32 8.47 8.45
N ALA A 165 -21.96 8.47 7.16
CA ALA A 165 -21.38 9.66 6.52
C ALA A 165 -22.34 10.86 6.59
N MET A 166 -23.63 10.65 6.26
CA MET A 166 -24.67 11.67 6.34
C MET A 166 -24.87 12.17 7.78
N LYS A 167 -24.92 11.26 8.76
CA LYS A 167 -25.04 11.63 10.18
C LYS A 167 -23.88 12.50 10.65
N LEU A 168 -22.65 12.13 10.31
CA LEU A 168 -21.47 12.93 10.65
C LEU A 168 -21.55 14.32 10.02
N LEU A 169 -21.97 14.41 8.76
CA LEU A 169 -22.17 15.69 8.06
C LEU A 169 -23.19 16.59 8.76
N THR A 170 -24.33 16.06 9.23
CA THR A 170 -25.37 16.87 9.91
C THR A 170 -24.89 17.54 11.21
N HIS A 171 -23.80 17.07 11.80
CA HIS A 171 -23.21 17.64 13.01
C HIS A 171 -22.02 18.56 12.72
N LEU A 172 -21.65 18.75 11.45
CA LEU A 172 -20.58 19.65 11.06
C LEU A 172 -21.07 21.09 10.99
N SER A 173 -20.17 22.01 11.34
CA SER A 173 -20.33 23.45 11.19
C SER A 173 -18.95 24.09 11.02
N ALA A 174 -18.93 25.39 10.74
CA ALA A 174 -17.72 26.20 10.75
C ALA A 174 -16.88 26.06 12.06
N ASN A 175 -17.54 25.77 13.18
CA ASN A 175 -16.90 25.64 14.50
C ASN A 175 -16.51 24.20 14.87
N SER A 176 -16.76 23.23 13.98
CA SER A 176 -16.35 21.86 14.22
C SER A 176 -14.81 21.74 14.20
N PRO A 177 -14.23 20.87 15.05
CA PRO A 177 -12.80 20.53 14.96
C PRO A 177 -12.43 19.99 13.58
N LEU A 178 -11.24 20.34 13.08
CA LEU A 178 -10.75 19.84 11.78
C LEU A 178 -10.71 18.30 11.72
N VAL A 179 -10.43 17.63 12.83
CA VAL A 179 -10.40 16.16 12.88
C VAL A 179 -11.76 15.55 12.56
N ASP A 180 -12.85 16.15 13.05
CA ASP A 180 -14.21 15.67 12.84
C ASP A 180 -14.65 15.89 11.39
N ALA A 181 -14.35 17.07 10.84
CA ALA A 181 -14.57 17.36 9.42
C ALA A 181 -13.80 16.39 8.50
N TYR A 182 -12.54 16.10 8.83
CA TYR A 182 -11.74 15.15 8.07
C TYR A 182 -12.31 13.73 8.19
N GLN A 183 -12.75 13.29 9.38
CA GLN A 183 -13.37 11.99 9.59
C GLN A 183 -14.67 11.84 8.80
N ALA A 184 -15.53 12.85 8.82
CA ALA A 184 -16.77 12.88 8.06
C ALA A 184 -16.48 12.79 6.55
N TYR A 185 -15.50 13.54 6.05
CA TYR A 185 -15.11 13.47 4.64
C TYR A 185 -14.55 12.10 4.26
N VAL A 186 -13.74 11.47 5.12
CA VAL A 186 -13.28 10.09 4.89
C VAL A 186 -14.47 9.13 4.83
N ALA A 187 -15.43 9.23 5.73
CA ALA A 187 -16.64 8.43 5.71
C ALA A 187 -17.44 8.64 4.41
N HIS A 188 -17.58 9.88 3.95
CA HIS A 188 -18.19 10.23 2.67
C HIS A 188 -17.47 9.55 1.48
N LEU A 189 -16.14 9.61 1.43
CA LEU A 189 -15.36 8.95 0.37
C LEU A 189 -15.52 7.42 0.39
N TYR A 190 -15.64 6.83 1.57
CA TYR A 190 -15.89 5.39 1.70
C TYR A 190 -17.33 5.02 1.30
N ALA A 191 -18.32 5.86 1.59
CA ALA A 191 -19.71 5.65 1.18
C ALA A 191 -19.86 5.64 -0.35
N GLN A 192 -18.99 6.34 -1.08
CA GLN A 192 -18.94 6.33 -2.55
C GLN A 192 -18.22 5.11 -3.14
N LYS A 193 -17.62 4.23 -2.32
CA LYS A 193 -16.84 3.08 -2.80
C LYS A 193 -17.71 2.17 -3.69
N GLY A 194 -17.22 1.87 -4.89
CA GLY A 194 -17.91 1.01 -5.86
C GLY A 194 -18.85 1.76 -6.81
N THR A 195 -19.13 3.04 -6.55
CA THR A 195 -19.79 3.92 -7.53
C THR A 195 -18.79 4.33 -8.63
N HIS A 196 -19.29 4.88 -9.74
CA HIS A 196 -18.44 5.41 -10.82
C HIS A 196 -17.41 6.44 -10.30
N ASN A 197 -17.79 7.27 -9.32
CA ASN A 197 -16.92 8.30 -8.73
C ASN A 197 -16.12 7.79 -7.52
N GLY A 198 -16.33 6.54 -7.10
CA GLY A 198 -15.72 5.96 -5.92
C GLY A 198 -14.21 5.81 -6.04
N LEU A 199 -13.50 6.15 -4.95
CA LEU A 199 -12.05 5.93 -4.87
C LEU A 199 -11.72 4.45 -4.69
N SER A 200 -10.56 4.04 -5.22
CA SER A 200 -10.03 2.70 -4.97
C SER A 200 -9.68 2.50 -3.49
N VAL A 201 -9.70 1.24 -3.04
CA VAL A 201 -9.36 0.86 -1.65
C VAL A 201 -7.98 1.38 -1.23
N ILE A 202 -7.01 1.40 -2.14
CA ILE A 202 -5.66 1.90 -1.87
C ILE A 202 -5.68 3.43 -1.68
N SER A 203 -6.46 4.15 -2.48
CA SER A 203 -6.62 5.60 -2.33
C SER A 203 -7.32 5.96 -1.02
N LEU A 204 -8.35 5.22 -0.63
CA LEU A 204 -9.03 5.36 0.67
C LEU A 204 -8.05 5.13 1.84
N ARG A 205 -7.22 4.08 1.80
CA ARG A 205 -6.17 3.84 2.81
C ARG A 205 -5.18 5.01 2.95
N ARG A 206 -4.94 5.79 1.89
CA ARG A 206 -4.10 6.99 1.95
C ARG A 206 -4.79 8.16 2.64
N TRP A 207 -6.12 8.22 2.60
CA TRP A 207 -6.91 9.17 3.38
C TRP A 207 -6.87 8.84 4.87
N ASP A 208 -7.03 7.57 5.23
CA ASP A 208 -6.89 7.08 6.62
C ASP A 208 -5.52 7.42 7.21
N ARG A 209 -4.46 7.21 6.40
CA ARG A 209 -3.11 7.62 6.80
C ARG A 209 -2.99 9.12 7.04
N GLY A 210 -3.67 9.94 6.22
CA GLY A 210 -3.67 11.40 6.40
C GLY A 210 -4.35 11.81 7.70
N LEU A 211 -5.48 11.18 8.04
CA LEU A 211 -6.16 11.39 9.33
C LEU A 211 -5.25 10.99 10.50
N LYS A 212 -4.62 9.82 10.43
CA LYS A 212 -3.67 9.36 11.46
C LYS A 212 -2.50 10.33 11.64
N LEU A 213 -1.94 10.86 10.56
CA LEU A 213 -0.85 11.83 10.65
C LEU A 213 -1.31 13.14 11.29
N LEU A 214 -2.55 13.56 11.03
CA LEU A 214 -3.12 14.76 11.63
C LEU A 214 -3.33 14.58 13.15
N THR A 215 -3.84 13.44 13.59
CA THR A 215 -4.01 13.16 15.03
C THR A 215 -2.66 13.02 15.74
N THR A 216 -1.69 12.33 15.12
CA THR A 216 -0.33 12.24 15.66
C THR A 216 0.36 13.60 15.76
N TYR A 217 0.12 14.51 14.81
CA TYR A 217 0.63 15.88 14.91
C TYR A 217 0.07 16.64 16.13
N ALA A 218 -1.22 16.48 16.40
CA ALA A 218 -1.87 17.08 17.56
C ALA A 218 -1.26 16.56 18.87
N GLU A 219 -1.10 15.23 18.98
CA GLU A 219 -0.51 14.54 20.12
C GLU A 219 0.96 14.93 20.36
N GLU A 220 1.80 14.90 19.31
CA GLU A 220 3.24 15.18 19.43
C GLU A 220 3.54 16.64 19.78
N MET A 221 2.74 17.57 19.27
CA MET A 221 2.92 19.00 19.54
C MET A 221 2.19 19.46 20.81
N ASP A 222 1.41 18.58 21.45
CA ASP A 222 0.52 18.90 22.57
C ASP A 222 -0.41 20.09 22.26
N ILE A 223 -1.03 20.05 21.08
CA ILE A 223 -1.95 21.11 20.61
C ILE A 223 -3.35 20.55 20.37
N GLN A 224 -4.35 21.37 20.62
CA GLN A 224 -5.68 21.15 20.06
C GLN A 224 -5.66 21.53 18.57
N LEU A 225 -6.25 20.67 17.74
CA LEU A 225 -6.41 20.98 16.31
C LEU A 225 -7.37 22.17 16.16
N PRO A 226 -7.12 23.07 15.19
CA PRO A 226 -8.00 24.20 14.97
C PRO A 226 -9.39 23.73 14.55
N ILE A 227 -10.40 24.53 14.91
CA ILE A 227 -11.71 24.47 14.27
C ILE A 227 -11.59 24.89 12.81
N VAL A 228 -12.50 24.41 11.96
CA VAL A 228 -12.45 24.59 10.51
C VAL A 228 -12.33 26.06 10.11
N SER A 229 -13.13 26.95 10.72
CA SER A 229 -13.12 28.40 10.46
C SER A 229 -11.81 29.11 10.83
N ASN A 230 -11.05 28.55 11.76
CA ASN A 230 -9.79 29.13 12.26
C ASN A 230 -8.54 28.54 11.61
N ILE A 231 -8.69 27.71 10.58
CA ILE A 231 -7.54 27.19 9.84
C ILE A 231 -6.87 28.36 9.13
N THR A 232 -5.57 28.53 9.37
CA THR A 232 -4.77 29.57 8.72
C THR A 232 -3.70 28.95 7.83
N VAL A 233 -3.24 29.71 6.84
CA VAL A 233 -2.06 29.36 6.04
C VAL A 233 -0.85 29.10 6.93
N GLY A 234 -0.68 29.87 8.01
CA GLY A 234 0.40 29.70 8.96
C GLY A 234 0.35 28.34 9.67
N TRP A 235 -0.83 27.91 10.10
CA TRP A 235 -1.02 26.57 10.68
C TRP A 235 -0.70 25.47 9.65
N ALA A 236 -1.21 25.58 8.42
CA ALA A 236 -0.96 24.60 7.36
C ALA A 236 0.54 24.48 7.02
N LYS A 237 1.28 25.61 7.02
CA LYS A 237 2.74 25.62 6.83
C LYS A 237 3.48 24.92 7.97
N ARG A 238 3.06 25.09 9.23
CA ARG A 238 3.63 24.37 10.37
C ARG A 238 3.38 22.86 10.28
N TYR A 239 2.16 22.46 9.94
CA TYR A 239 1.84 21.05 9.70
C TYR A 239 2.66 20.46 8.53
N HIS A 240 2.80 21.21 7.43
CA HIS A 240 3.67 20.82 6.30
C HIS A 240 5.13 20.60 6.71
N ALA A 241 5.68 21.50 7.54
CA ALA A 241 7.04 21.38 8.04
C ALA A 241 7.19 20.18 8.99
N TRP A 242 6.20 19.92 9.85
CA TRP A 242 6.19 18.75 10.72
C TRP A 242 6.13 17.45 9.91
N LEU A 243 5.28 17.38 8.89
CA LEU A 243 5.15 16.21 8.01
C LEU A 243 6.49 15.79 7.40
N GLN A 244 7.34 16.75 7.04
CA GLN A 244 8.67 16.48 6.48
C GLN A 244 9.64 15.83 7.47
N ARG A 245 9.38 15.89 8.78
CA ARG A 245 10.18 15.21 9.81
C ARG A 245 9.74 13.76 10.04
N GLN A 246 8.53 13.42 9.61
CA GLN A 246 7.97 12.08 9.76
C GLN A 246 8.61 11.10 8.78
N THR A 247 8.72 9.83 9.17
CA THR A 247 9.31 8.78 8.31
C THR A 247 8.26 8.15 7.39
N GLY A 248 8.68 7.85 6.16
CA GLY A 248 7.85 7.32 5.09
C GLY A 248 7.50 5.83 5.23
N GLY A 249 6.91 5.38 6.35
CA GLY A 249 6.42 4.00 6.51
C GLY A 249 7.49 2.89 6.54
N SER A 250 7.07 1.68 6.93
CA SER A 250 7.88 0.59 7.51
C SER A 250 9.07 0.02 6.71
N LYS A 251 9.37 0.49 5.50
CA LYS A 251 10.53 0.03 4.70
C LYS A 251 11.59 1.10 4.45
N CYS A 252 11.30 2.37 4.71
CA CYS A 252 12.25 3.45 4.50
C CYS A 252 12.15 4.44 5.65
N LEU A 253 13.21 4.51 6.47
CA LEU A 253 13.45 5.59 7.44
C LEU A 253 13.61 6.97 6.77
N LYS A 254 13.36 7.07 5.45
CA LYS A 254 13.47 8.33 4.71
C LYS A 254 12.35 9.28 5.16
N PRO A 255 12.67 10.54 5.44
CA PRO A 255 11.66 11.54 5.74
C PRO A 255 10.68 11.73 4.58
N VAL A 256 9.44 12.12 4.88
CA VAL A 256 8.44 12.43 3.87
C VAL A 256 8.93 13.59 3.00
N SER A 257 9.06 13.37 1.69
CA SER A 257 9.49 14.41 0.75
C SER A 257 8.53 15.62 0.76
N LYS A 258 9.03 16.84 0.48
CA LYS A 258 8.24 18.07 0.35
C LYS A 258 6.92 17.89 -0.42
N GLY A 259 6.97 17.27 -1.59
CA GLY A 259 5.78 17.04 -2.41
C GLY A 259 4.81 15.98 -1.87
N GLN A 260 5.28 15.04 -1.05
CA GLN A 260 4.38 14.13 -0.33
C GLN A 260 3.71 14.84 0.85
N ALA A 261 4.44 15.68 1.59
CA ALA A 261 3.86 16.51 2.64
C ALA A 261 2.76 17.44 2.06
N SER A 262 3.03 18.07 0.92
CA SER A 262 2.04 18.88 0.19
C SER A 262 0.78 18.10 -0.14
N ARG A 263 0.87 16.81 -0.51
CA ARG A 263 -0.33 15.98 -0.77
C ARG A 263 -1.17 15.75 0.49
N PHE A 264 -0.57 15.65 1.67
CA PHE A 264 -1.33 15.53 2.92
C PHE A 264 -1.97 16.86 3.33
N VAL A 265 -1.31 17.99 3.08
CA VAL A 265 -1.92 19.32 3.28
C VAL A 265 -3.08 19.55 2.29
N LEU A 266 -2.92 19.16 1.03
CA LEU A 266 -3.99 19.24 0.04
C LEU A 266 -5.18 18.33 0.36
N LYS A 267 -5.00 17.26 1.13
CA LYS A 267 -6.16 16.50 1.66
C LYS A 267 -6.99 17.34 2.62
N ILE A 268 -6.36 18.20 3.43
CA ILE A 268 -7.07 19.17 4.27
C ILE A 268 -7.77 20.19 3.37
N SER A 269 -7.09 20.71 2.34
CA SER A 269 -7.72 21.59 1.35
C SER A 269 -9.00 20.98 0.80
N ASN A 270 -8.97 19.73 0.33
CA ASN A 270 -10.14 19.03 -0.19
C ASN A 270 -11.27 18.87 0.83
N VAL A 271 -10.96 18.68 2.12
CA VAL A 271 -11.99 18.64 3.18
C VAL A 271 -12.66 20.01 3.31
N LEU A 272 -11.87 21.09 3.25
CA LEU A 272 -12.41 22.46 3.30
C LEU A 272 -13.21 22.80 2.05
N ASP A 273 -12.72 22.42 0.87
CA ASP A 273 -13.44 22.59 -0.40
C ASP A 273 -14.79 21.86 -0.35
N TRP A 274 -14.83 20.62 0.17
CA TRP A 274 -16.08 19.89 0.39
C TRP A 274 -17.00 20.61 1.39
N MET A 275 -16.48 21.18 2.49
CA MET A 275 -17.32 21.95 3.41
C MET A 275 -17.84 23.26 2.82
N ILE A 276 -17.18 23.84 1.80
CA ILE A 276 -17.71 24.97 1.02
C ILE A 276 -18.84 24.49 0.12
N GLU A 277 -18.68 23.33 -0.53
CA GLU A 277 -19.73 22.72 -1.37
C GLU A 277 -21.00 22.40 -0.57
N GLU A 278 -20.88 22.11 0.73
CA GLU A 278 -21.99 21.89 1.67
C GLU A 278 -22.47 23.19 2.35
N ASP A 279 -22.01 24.36 1.90
CA ASP A 279 -22.34 25.69 2.46
C ASP A 279 -22.05 25.87 3.97
N LEU A 280 -21.12 25.07 4.53
CA LEU A 280 -20.77 25.12 5.95
C LEU A 280 -19.70 26.17 6.27
N ILE A 281 -18.87 26.52 5.29
CA ILE A 281 -17.83 27.55 5.39
C ILE A 281 -17.74 28.35 4.08
N ASN A 282 -17.22 29.58 4.15
CA ASN A 282 -17.18 30.48 3.00
C ASN A 282 -15.82 30.53 2.27
N ASN A 283 -14.76 29.97 2.85
CA ASN A 283 -13.44 30.03 2.25
C ASN A 283 -12.55 28.85 2.61
N ASN A 284 -11.59 28.58 1.72
CA ASN A 284 -10.49 27.66 1.95
C ASN A 284 -9.18 28.47 1.92
N PRO A 285 -8.51 28.69 3.06
CA PRO A 285 -7.25 29.42 3.10
C PRO A 285 -6.07 28.59 2.58
N VAL A 286 -6.17 27.25 2.58
CA VAL A 286 -5.09 26.34 2.14
C VAL A 286 -4.93 26.35 0.63
N SER A 287 -6.02 26.54 -0.12
CA SER A 287 -6.02 26.60 -1.60
C SER A 287 -5.37 27.88 -2.16
N ARG A 288 -5.27 28.96 -1.35
CA ARG A 288 -4.63 30.23 -1.74
C ARG A 288 -3.12 30.13 -1.96
N VAL A 289 -2.50 29.04 -1.54
CA VAL A 289 -1.05 28.86 -1.55
C VAL A 289 -0.64 27.79 -2.55
N SER A 290 0.36 28.10 -3.36
CA SER A 290 1.03 27.09 -4.17
C SER A 290 1.93 26.22 -3.29
N TRP A 291 1.56 24.96 -3.14
CA TRP A 291 2.33 24.00 -2.34
C TRP A 291 3.45 23.34 -3.16
N PRO A 292 4.63 23.09 -2.57
CA PRO A 292 5.76 22.49 -3.28
C PRO A 292 5.38 21.16 -3.94
N LYS A 293 5.67 21.02 -5.24
CA LYS A 293 5.48 19.76 -5.97
C LYS A 293 6.65 18.81 -5.72
N SER A 294 6.44 17.52 -5.94
CA SER A 294 7.58 16.59 -5.98
C SER A 294 8.42 16.94 -7.21
N PRO A 295 9.77 16.91 -7.11
CA PRO A 295 10.60 17.09 -8.30
C PRO A 295 10.25 16.02 -9.33
N ASP A 296 10.40 16.35 -10.60
CA ASP A 296 10.20 15.39 -11.65
C ASP A 296 11.22 14.26 -11.52
N LYS A 297 10.71 13.04 -11.42
CA LYS A 297 11.57 11.87 -11.39
C LYS A 297 12.18 11.70 -12.76
N GLU A 298 13.48 11.46 -12.77
CA GLU A 298 14.16 11.00 -13.96
C GLU A 298 13.48 9.73 -14.51
N VAL A 299 13.26 9.73 -15.81
CA VAL A 299 12.68 8.62 -16.54
C VAL A 299 13.83 7.75 -16.99
N ARG A 300 13.83 6.49 -16.54
CA ARG A 300 14.81 5.48 -16.90
C ARG A 300 14.10 4.27 -17.51
N PHE A 301 14.76 3.64 -18.46
CA PHE A 301 14.34 2.46 -19.20
C PHE A 301 15.59 1.61 -19.51
N LEU A 302 15.40 0.35 -19.89
CA LEU A 302 16.51 -0.49 -20.32
C LEU A 302 16.83 -0.18 -21.79
N GLU A 303 18.12 -0.13 -22.11
CA GLU A 303 18.59 0.00 -23.50
C GLU A 303 18.47 -1.34 -24.26
N PRO A 304 18.54 -1.36 -25.60
CA PRO A 304 18.41 -2.59 -26.37
C PRO A 304 19.42 -3.68 -25.96
N THR A 305 20.65 -3.29 -25.64
CA THR A 305 21.71 -4.20 -25.14
C THR A 305 21.30 -4.87 -23.83
N HIS A 306 20.76 -4.11 -22.88
CA HIS A 306 20.25 -4.62 -21.62
C HIS A 306 19.05 -5.57 -21.82
N VAL A 307 18.17 -5.26 -22.79
CA VAL A 307 17.02 -6.13 -23.11
C VAL A 307 17.48 -7.44 -23.72
N HIS A 308 18.44 -7.41 -24.64
CA HIS A 308 19.06 -8.61 -25.20
C HIS A 308 19.71 -9.47 -24.11
N GLN A 309 20.48 -8.88 -23.20
CA GLN A 309 21.04 -9.61 -22.06
C GLN A 309 19.95 -10.21 -21.17
N LEU A 310 18.92 -9.42 -20.84
CA LEU A 310 17.79 -9.82 -20.00
C LEU A 310 17.07 -11.07 -20.55
N LEU A 311 16.85 -11.12 -21.87
CA LEU A 311 16.16 -12.24 -22.53
C LEU A 311 16.99 -13.54 -22.56
N ASN A 312 18.31 -13.43 -22.42
CA ASN A 312 19.23 -14.57 -22.37
C ASN A 312 19.53 -15.04 -20.93
N LEU A 313 18.95 -14.39 -19.92
CA LEU A 313 19.09 -14.86 -18.53
C LEU A 313 18.23 -16.09 -18.32
N ASP A 314 18.84 -17.16 -17.80
CA ASP A 314 18.15 -18.37 -17.41
C ASP A 314 18.21 -18.55 -15.89
N TRP A 315 17.06 -18.38 -15.23
CA TRP A 315 16.93 -18.48 -13.78
C TRP A 315 15.86 -19.50 -13.42
N GLU A 316 16.14 -20.30 -12.40
CA GLU A 316 15.19 -21.31 -11.93
C GLU A 316 14.31 -20.85 -10.76
N GLY A 317 13.18 -21.52 -10.55
CA GLY A 317 12.30 -21.31 -9.40
C GLY A 317 11.56 -19.96 -9.42
N THR A 318 11.27 -19.41 -8.23
CA THR A 318 10.46 -18.17 -8.12
C THR A 318 11.11 -16.96 -8.77
N GLN A 319 12.44 -16.89 -8.77
CA GLN A 319 13.18 -15.83 -9.46
C GLN A 319 13.04 -15.95 -10.99
N GLY A 320 13.05 -17.16 -11.54
CA GLY A 320 12.79 -17.42 -12.96
C GLY A 320 11.40 -16.96 -13.40
N ILE A 321 10.39 -17.30 -12.59
CA ILE A 321 9.01 -16.83 -12.82
C ILE A 321 8.94 -15.30 -12.78
N ALA A 322 9.64 -14.65 -11.83
CA ALA A 322 9.68 -13.19 -11.73
C ALA A 322 10.37 -12.55 -12.93
N LEU A 323 11.47 -13.15 -13.41
CA LEU A 323 12.17 -12.74 -14.63
C LEU A 323 11.27 -12.88 -15.85
N TRP A 324 10.60 -14.03 -16.03
CA TRP A 324 9.65 -14.27 -17.12
C TRP A 324 8.56 -13.19 -17.18
N TRP A 325 7.93 -12.86 -16.05
CA TRP A 325 6.93 -11.77 -15.98
C TRP A 325 7.53 -10.41 -16.33
N PHE A 326 8.77 -10.15 -15.92
CA PHE A 326 9.46 -8.91 -16.23
C PHE A 326 9.80 -8.80 -17.72
N CYS A 327 10.28 -9.88 -18.34
CA CYS A 327 10.52 -10.00 -19.78
C CYS A 327 9.24 -9.80 -20.58
N LEU A 328 8.15 -10.49 -20.20
CA LEU A 328 6.85 -10.32 -20.85
C LEU A 328 6.40 -8.85 -20.87
N MET A 329 6.54 -8.13 -19.76
CA MET A 329 6.22 -6.69 -19.70
C MET A 329 7.18 -5.83 -20.53
N CYS A 330 8.45 -6.23 -20.71
CA CYS A 330 9.40 -5.56 -21.59
C CYS A 330 9.06 -5.75 -23.07
N CYS A 331 8.60 -6.95 -23.46
CA CYS A 331 8.28 -7.28 -24.85
C CYS A 331 6.87 -6.82 -25.27
N THR A 332 5.93 -6.73 -24.34
CA THR A 332 4.55 -6.33 -24.65
C THR A 332 4.23 -4.90 -24.24
N GLY A 333 5.00 -4.29 -23.33
CA GLY A 333 4.64 -3.01 -22.74
C GLY A 333 3.40 -3.06 -21.85
N LEU A 334 2.82 -4.22 -21.54
CA LEU A 334 1.66 -4.35 -20.66
C LEU A 334 2.01 -3.99 -19.20
N ASP A 335 1.02 -3.47 -18.46
CA ASP A 335 1.17 -3.30 -17.02
C ASP A 335 0.98 -4.66 -16.36
N TYR A 336 1.50 -4.87 -15.15
CA TYR A 336 1.48 -6.20 -14.54
C TYR A 336 0.07 -6.84 -14.49
N PRO A 337 -1.01 -6.15 -14.08
CA PRO A 337 -2.36 -6.74 -14.15
C PRO A 337 -2.82 -7.05 -15.58
N ASP A 338 -2.45 -6.22 -16.55
CA ASP A 338 -2.79 -6.42 -17.96
C ASP A 338 -2.03 -7.62 -18.54
N ALA A 339 -0.74 -7.78 -18.18
CA ALA A 339 0.10 -8.90 -18.57
C ALA A 339 -0.41 -10.23 -17.98
N VAL A 340 -0.89 -10.23 -16.73
CA VAL A 340 -1.52 -11.40 -16.12
C VAL A 340 -2.80 -11.79 -16.88
N ALA A 341 -3.67 -10.83 -17.15
CA ALA A 341 -4.90 -11.08 -17.89
C ALA A 341 -4.63 -11.64 -19.31
N TYR A 342 -3.61 -11.11 -19.99
CA TYR A 342 -3.15 -11.61 -21.28
C TYR A 342 -2.61 -13.05 -21.18
N ALA A 343 -1.69 -13.32 -20.26
CA ALA A 343 -1.08 -14.63 -20.13
C ALA A 343 -2.09 -15.74 -19.76
N GLN A 344 -3.14 -15.40 -19.01
CA GLN A 344 -4.21 -16.33 -18.66
C GLN A 344 -5.16 -16.63 -19.83
N ASN A 345 -5.28 -15.74 -20.83
CA ASN A 345 -6.20 -15.91 -21.94
C ASN A 345 -5.69 -15.21 -23.20
N ARG A 346 -4.59 -15.72 -23.76
CA ARG A 346 -3.92 -15.15 -24.94
C ARG A 346 -4.86 -14.92 -26.13
N LYS A 347 -5.67 -15.94 -26.45
CA LYS A 347 -6.63 -15.94 -27.57
C LYS A 347 -7.64 -14.80 -27.53
N ALA A 348 -7.95 -14.26 -26.36
CA ALA A 348 -8.88 -13.14 -26.23
C ALA A 348 -8.27 -11.77 -26.62
N TYR A 349 -6.94 -11.67 -26.66
CA TYR A 349 -6.23 -10.43 -26.96
C TYR A 349 -5.48 -10.46 -28.28
N GLU A 350 -5.12 -11.65 -28.77
CA GLU A 350 -4.40 -11.83 -30.02
C GLU A 350 -5.33 -11.74 -31.24
N VAL A 351 -5.01 -10.81 -32.14
CA VAL A 351 -5.79 -10.53 -33.33
C VAL A 351 -4.86 -10.44 -34.54
N HIS A 352 -5.27 -11.04 -35.65
CA HIS A 352 -4.56 -10.89 -36.92
C HIS A 352 -4.88 -9.52 -37.53
N GLY A 353 -3.88 -8.66 -37.65
CA GLY A 353 -3.97 -7.36 -38.33
C GLY A 353 -3.42 -7.40 -39.75
N SER A 354 -3.49 -6.26 -40.45
CA SER A 354 -2.93 -6.11 -41.80
C SER A 354 -1.39 -6.22 -41.85
N ALA A 355 -0.72 -5.91 -40.74
CA ALA A 355 0.74 -5.97 -40.60
C ALA A 355 1.21 -7.18 -39.76
N GLY A 356 0.37 -8.19 -39.60
CA GLY A 356 0.64 -9.38 -38.77
C GLY A 356 -0.11 -9.40 -37.44
N MET A 357 0.33 -10.27 -36.54
CA MET A 357 -0.32 -10.48 -35.24
C MET A 357 -0.12 -9.29 -34.29
N LYS A 358 -1.19 -8.92 -33.60
CA LYS A 358 -1.18 -7.83 -32.61
C LYS A 358 -1.96 -8.22 -31.36
N LEU A 359 -1.60 -7.61 -30.24
CA LEU A 359 -2.37 -7.62 -29.02
C LEU A 359 -3.30 -6.41 -28.99
N VAL A 360 -4.59 -6.66 -28.80
CA VAL A 360 -5.63 -5.63 -28.66
C VAL A 360 -6.38 -5.86 -27.36
N GLY A 361 -6.54 -4.81 -26.56
CA GLY A 361 -7.31 -4.93 -25.33
C GLY A 361 -7.54 -3.60 -24.64
N LYS A 362 -8.20 -3.67 -23.48
CA LYS A 362 -8.45 -2.51 -22.60
C LYS A 362 -7.63 -2.65 -21.33
N ARG A 363 -7.08 -1.55 -20.85
CA ARG A 363 -6.32 -1.54 -19.59
C ARG A 363 -7.24 -1.87 -18.41
N ASN A 364 -6.76 -2.66 -17.47
CA ASN A 364 -7.44 -2.89 -16.19
C ASN A 364 -7.53 -1.61 -15.35
N LYS A 365 -6.62 -0.67 -15.57
CA LYS A 365 -6.62 0.61 -14.86
C LYS A 365 -7.61 1.59 -15.51
N PRO A 366 -8.50 2.24 -14.73
CA PRO A 366 -9.34 3.33 -15.24
C PRO A 366 -8.50 4.43 -15.92
N PRO A 367 -8.95 4.98 -17.06
CA PRO A 367 -10.30 4.88 -17.63
C PRO A 367 -10.49 3.71 -18.62
N HIS A 368 -9.69 2.64 -18.54
CA HIS A 368 -9.79 1.49 -19.44
C HIS A 368 -9.49 1.81 -20.91
N SER A 369 -8.52 2.72 -21.12
CA SER A 369 -8.01 3.04 -22.45
C SER A 369 -7.61 1.79 -23.22
N GLU A 370 -7.94 1.77 -24.50
CA GLU A 370 -7.55 0.71 -25.43
C GLU A 370 -6.04 0.77 -25.69
N TYR A 371 -5.46 -0.39 -25.98
CA TYR A 371 -4.07 -0.54 -26.39
C TYR A 371 -3.99 -1.46 -27.61
N HIS A 372 -3.02 -1.19 -28.47
CA HIS A 372 -2.71 -1.96 -29.66
C HIS A 372 -1.21 -2.17 -29.72
N LEU A 373 -0.73 -3.39 -29.55
CA LEU A 373 0.69 -3.69 -29.44
C LEU A 373 1.07 -4.73 -30.49
N PRO A 374 2.21 -4.62 -31.18
CA PRO A 374 2.72 -5.72 -31.99
C PRO A 374 2.98 -6.94 -31.10
N LEU A 375 2.65 -8.14 -31.61
CA LEU A 375 3.04 -9.39 -30.98
C LEU A 375 4.44 -9.74 -31.47
N LEU A 376 5.44 -9.64 -30.58
CA LEU A 376 6.84 -9.92 -30.93
C LEU A 376 7.17 -11.41 -30.77
N ASP A 377 8.12 -11.92 -31.55
CA ASP A 377 8.55 -13.34 -31.52
C ASP A 377 9.12 -13.75 -30.15
N GLU A 378 9.71 -12.81 -29.41
CA GLU A 378 10.18 -13.03 -28.04
C GLU A 378 9.02 -13.38 -27.10
N VAL A 379 7.81 -12.91 -27.37
CA VAL A 379 6.62 -13.29 -26.59
C VAL A 379 6.30 -14.76 -26.84
N GLU A 380 6.33 -15.23 -28.08
CA GLU A 380 6.13 -16.66 -28.37
C GLU A 380 7.21 -17.52 -27.72
N THR A 381 8.46 -17.07 -27.81
CA THR A 381 9.60 -17.76 -27.18
C THR A 381 9.38 -17.92 -25.67
N LEU A 382 8.90 -16.87 -24.98
CA LEU A 382 8.56 -16.94 -23.56
C LEU A 382 7.47 -17.98 -23.26
N PHE A 383 6.44 -18.08 -24.10
CA PHE A 383 5.36 -19.05 -23.92
C PHE A 383 5.74 -20.47 -24.32
N THR A 384 6.84 -20.72 -25.04
CA THR A 384 7.33 -22.10 -25.26
C THR A 384 7.74 -22.77 -23.94
N MET A 385 8.37 -22.01 -23.02
CA MET A 385 8.75 -22.48 -21.69
C MET A 385 7.54 -22.68 -20.77
N PHE A 386 6.52 -21.82 -20.89
CA PHE A 386 5.30 -21.87 -20.09
C PHE A 386 4.06 -21.65 -20.98
N PRO A 387 3.54 -22.71 -21.64
CA PRO A 387 2.45 -22.57 -22.61
C PRO A 387 1.17 -21.92 -22.06
N GLN A 388 0.89 -22.12 -20.78
CA GLN A 388 -0.27 -21.55 -20.08
C GLN A 388 0.10 -20.36 -19.18
N GLY A 389 1.32 -19.83 -19.33
CA GLY A 389 1.93 -18.89 -18.40
C GLY A 389 2.37 -19.55 -17.07
N PRO A 390 3.31 -18.94 -16.34
CA PRO A 390 3.76 -19.44 -15.05
C PRO A 390 2.82 -19.02 -13.92
N VAL A 391 3.08 -19.51 -12.70
CA VAL A 391 2.34 -19.11 -11.50
C VAL A 391 2.35 -17.58 -11.32
N ILE A 392 1.18 -17.03 -10.99
CA ILE A 392 0.99 -15.60 -10.79
C ILE A 392 1.63 -15.17 -9.47
N LEU A 393 2.58 -14.25 -9.56
CA LEU A 393 3.26 -13.67 -8.39
C LEU A 393 2.62 -12.35 -7.98
N THR A 394 2.80 -11.93 -6.72
CA THR A 394 2.40 -10.56 -6.38
C THR A 394 3.36 -9.56 -7.02
N ASN A 395 2.87 -8.36 -7.38
CA ASN A 395 3.72 -7.27 -7.86
C ASN A 395 4.89 -6.98 -6.88
N THR A 396 4.65 -7.10 -5.57
CA THR A 396 5.69 -6.95 -4.53
C THR A 396 6.73 -8.06 -4.57
N CYS A 397 6.35 -9.29 -4.97
CA CYS A 397 7.27 -10.40 -5.16
C CYS A 397 8.17 -10.15 -6.37
N ILE A 398 7.61 -9.78 -7.52
CA ILE A 398 8.38 -9.50 -8.74
C ILE A 398 9.39 -8.35 -8.49
N ASN A 399 8.93 -7.23 -7.92
CA ASN A 399 9.80 -6.11 -7.55
C ASN A 399 10.86 -6.42 -6.47
N ARG A 400 10.86 -7.62 -5.88
CA ARG A 400 11.95 -8.07 -4.99
C ARG A 400 13.12 -8.62 -5.79
N TYR A 401 12.83 -9.26 -6.92
CA TYR A 401 13.82 -9.87 -7.80
C TYR A 401 14.39 -8.89 -8.82
N THR A 402 13.78 -7.71 -9.00
CA THR A 402 14.35 -6.64 -9.83
C THR A 402 15.75 -6.23 -9.38
N ASN A 403 16.07 -6.27 -8.08
CA ASN A 403 17.43 -6.00 -7.59
C ASN A 403 18.46 -7.02 -8.09
N LYS A 404 18.04 -8.26 -8.39
CA LYS A 404 18.92 -9.26 -9.00
C LYS A 404 19.12 -8.95 -10.48
N ILE A 405 18.05 -8.57 -11.18
CA ILE A 405 18.12 -8.16 -12.59
C ILE A 405 19.06 -6.95 -12.73
N GLU A 406 18.97 -5.99 -11.81
CA GLU A 406 19.85 -4.83 -11.77
C GLU A 406 21.34 -5.21 -11.75
N LYS A 407 21.69 -6.22 -10.95
CA LYS A 407 23.06 -6.70 -10.82
C LYS A 407 23.55 -7.42 -12.08
N GLU A 408 22.74 -8.31 -12.65
CA GLU A 408 23.14 -9.04 -13.88
C GLU A 408 23.31 -8.10 -15.07
N LEU A 409 22.47 -7.05 -15.15
CA LEU A 409 22.55 -6.06 -16.23
C LEU A 409 23.61 -4.97 -15.97
N GLY A 410 24.30 -4.99 -14.83
CA GLY A 410 25.30 -3.98 -14.48
C GLY A 410 24.74 -2.56 -14.31
N ILE A 411 23.45 -2.42 -13.99
CA ILE A 411 22.81 -1.11 -13.84
C ILE A 411 22.86 -0.64 -12.38
N ASP A 412 23.29 0.61 -12.18
CA ASP A 412 23.48 1.23 -10.86
C ASP A 412 22.19 1.81 -10.26
N TRP A 413 21.04 1.49 -10.86
CA TRP A 413 19.79 2.16 -10.56
C TRP A 413 18.60 1.23 -10.50
N ARG A 414 17.63 1.65 -9.67
CA ARG A 414 16.51 0.81 -9.33
C ARG A 414 15.50 0.67 -10.47
N ILE A 415 15.25 -0.56 -10.90
CA ILE A 415 14.18 -0.92 -11.81
C ILE A 415 12.95 -1.41 -11.03
N THR A 416 11.80 -1.33 -11.69
CA THR A 416 10.51 -1.81 -11.16
C THR A 416 9.70 -2.38 -12.31
N ASN A 417 8.57 -3.03 -12.02
CA ASN A 417 7.65 -3.49 -13.08
C ASN A 417 7.22 -2.36 -14.03
N LYS A 418 7.19 -1.10 -13.55
CA LYS A 418 6.91 0.07 -14.40
C LYS A 418 8.05 0.44 -15.33
N THR A 419 9.28 0.07 -14.99
CA THR A 419 10.44 0.22 -15.85
C THR A 419 10.28 -0.68 -17.09
N ALA A 420 9.83 -1.93 -16.93
CA ALA A 420 9.61 -2.85 -18.05
C ALA A 420 8.65 -2.28 -19.12
N ARG A 421 7.48 -1.76 -18.70
CA ARG A 421 6.56 -1.07 -19.61
C ARG A 421 7.19 0.13 -20.32
N LYS A 422 8.05 0.88 -19.61
CA LYS A 422 8.74 2.04 -20.19
C LYS A 422 9.80 1.62 -21.20
N THR A 423 10.49 0.52 -20.92
CA THR A 423 11.44 -0.11 -21.85
C THR A 423 10.75 -0.39 -23.17
N PHE A 424 9.59 -1.04 -23.19
CA PHE A 424 8.85 -1.26 -24.43
C PHE A 424 8.58 0.04 -25.20
N GLY A 425 8.03 1.06 -24.54
CA GLY A 425 7.75 2.33 -25.19
C GLY A 425 9.00 3.04 -25.73
N PHE A 426 10.12 2.90 -25.03
CA PHE A 426 11.41 3.36 -25.52
C PHE A 426 11.87 2.58 -26.75
N LEU A 427 11.78 1.25 -26.76
CA LEU A 427 12.14 0.42 -27.92
C LEU A 427 11.31 0.77 -29.16
N VAL A 428 9.99 0.92 -29.01
CA VAL A 428 9.11 1.34 -30.10
C VAL A 428 9.48 2.73 -30.62
N ARG A 429 9.82 3.67 -29.72
CA ARG A 429 10.31 4.99 -30.10
C ARG A 429 11.65 4.92 -30.83
N GLU A 430 12.57 4.06 -30.39
CA GLU A 430 13.87 3.85 -31.05
C GLU A 430 13.73 3.23 -32.44
N ALA A 431 12.70 2.39 -32.65
CA ALA A 431 12.32 1.84 -33.94
C ALA A 431 11.73 2.90 -34.91
N GLY A 432 11.52 4.15 -34.46
CA GLY A 432 11.17 5.29 -35.31
C GLY A 432 9.71 5.71 -35.28
N HIS A 433 8.88 5.10 -34.42
CA HIS A 433 7.48 5.49 -34.27
C HIS A 433 7.30 6.84 -33.59
N GLN A 434 6.22 7.56 -33.94
CA GLN A 434 5.93 8.84 -33.32
C GLN A 434 5.46 8.68 -31.87
N ILE A 435 5.63 9.73 -31.07
CA ILE A 435 5.20 9.74 -29.66
C ILE A 435 3.69 9.52 -29.51
N ALA A 436 2.90 10.00 -30.47
CA ALA A 436 1.46 9.76 -30.52
C ALA A 436 1.16 8.25 -30.67
N ASP A 437 1.85 7.57 -31.59
CA ASP A 437 1.70 6.13 -31.83
C ASP A 437 2.09 5.34 -30.59
N VAL A 438 3.25 5.64 -29.98
CA VAL A 438 3.69 5.01 -28.73
C VAL A 438 2.66 5.20 -27.62
N SER A 439 1.99 6.37 -27.57
CA SER A 439 0.96 6.68 -26.59
C SER A 439 -0.30 5.83 -26.78
N LEU A 440 -0.73 5.65 -28.04
CA LEU A 440 -1.87 4.81 -28.41
C LEU A 440 -1.55 3.33 -28.15
N MET A 441 -0.36 2.88 -28.56
CA MET A 441 0.11 1.52 -28.32
C MET A 441 0.12 1.19 -26.83
N LEU A 442 0.62 2.09 -25.99
CA LEU A 442 0.63 1.94 -24.54
C LEU A 442 -0.68 2.37 -23.86
N GLY A 443 -1.79 2.61 -24.56
CA GLY A 443 -3.07 3.00 -23.93
C GLY A 443 -2.94 4.08 -22.85
N HIS A 444 -2.17 5.13 -23.13
CA HIS A 444 -2.01 6.27 -22.23
C HIS A 444 -3.16 7.25 -22.42
N LYS A 445 -3.84 7.61 -21.32
CA LYS A 445 -4.97 8.58 -21.34
C LYS A 445 -4.58 9.94 -21.95
N ARG A 446 -3.32 10.36 -21.78
CA ARG A 446 -2.82 11.66 -22.25
C ARG A 446 -1.46 11.46 -22.90
N ILE A 447 -1.30 12.01 -24.10
CA ILE A 447 -0.03 12.00 -24.85
C ILE A 447 1.09 12.65 -24.03
N ALA A 448 0.79 13.70 -23.25
CA ALA A 448 1.72 14.32 -22.29
C ALA A 448 2.43 13.35 -21.33
N THR A 449 1.82 12.18 -21.04
CA THR A 449 2.49 11.14 -20.23
C THR A 449 3.63 10.49 -21.00
N THR A 450 3.38 10.18 -22.28
CA THR A 450 4.33 9.58 -23.22
C THR A 450 5.42 10.59 -23.59
N GLU A 451 5.06 11.84 -23.81
CA GLU A 451 6.00 12.95 -24.07
C GLU A 451 7.01 13.08 -22.94
N ARG A 452 6.52 13.20 -21.70
CA ARG A 452 7.37 13.26 -20.50
C ARG A 452 8.39 12.10 -20.44
N TYR A 453 8.03 10.93 -20.95
CA TYR A 453 8.89 9.75 -20.89
C TYR A 453 9.89 9.66 -22.04
N TYR A 454 9.49 9.96 -23.28
CA TYR A 454 10.26 9.59 -24.47
C TYR A 454 10.64 10.76 -25.39
N VAL A 455 10.26 12.00 -25.06
CA VAL A 455 10.64 13.22 -25.82
C VAL A 455 12.02 13.73 -25.44
N LYS A 456 12.71 13.16 -24.44
CA LYS A 456 14.10 13.53 -24.17
C LYS A 456 14.89 13.43 -25.47
N VAL A 457 15.43 14.57 -25.90
CA VAL A 457 16.23 14.70 -27.12
C VAL A 457 17.51 13.93 -26.89
N ILE A 458 17.58 12.72 -27.44
CA ILE A 458 18.83 11.97 -27.56
C ILE A 458 19.43 12.44 -28.89
N GLY A 459 20.66 12.97 -28.90
CA GLY A 459 21.32 13.46 -30.12
C GLY A 459 21.29 12.45 -31.26
N THR A 460 21.47 11.17 -30.94
CA THR A 460 21.37 10.05 -31.90
C THR A 460 19.99 9.94 -32.58
N SER A 461 18.93 10.37 -31.90
CA SER A 461 17.59 10.42 -32.48
C SER A 461 17.43 11.55 -33.48
N ILE A 462 18.09 12.69 -33.25
CA ILE A 462 18.14 13.79 -34.21
C ILE A 462 18.93 13.30 -35.41
N ASP A 463 20.10 12.69 -35.22
CA ASP A 463 20.93 12.20 -36.32
C ASP A 463 20.19 11.19 -37.20
N ARG A 464 19.47 10.23 -36.60
CA ARG A 464 18.61 9.31 -37.37
C ARG A 464 17.47 10.01 -38.10
N ALA A 465 16.84 11.00 -37.48
CA ALA A 465 15.81 11.80 -38.14
C ALA A 465 16.39 12.58 -39.33
N MET A 466 17.57 13.17 -39.15
CA MET A 466 18.31 13.89 -40.21
C MET A 466 18.69 12.95 -41.36
N SER A 467 19.14 11.72 -41.06
CA SER A 467 19.43 10.71 -42.08
C SER A 467 18.19 10.32 -42.88
N ARG A 468 17.02 10.13 -42.22
CA ARG A 468 15.75 9.86 -42.93
C ARG A 468 15.32 11.02 -43.83
N VAL A 469 15.49 12.26 -43.39
CA VAL A 469 15.22 13.44 -44.21
C VAL A 469 16.11 13.47 -45.44
N LYS A 470 17.40 13.15 -45.30
CA LYS A 470 18.34 13.07 -46.44
C LYS A 470 17.92 12.01 -47.46
N VAL A 471 17.54 10.81 -47.00
CA VAL A 471 17.08 9.72 -47.88
C VAL A 471 15.80 10.11 -48.62
N ASN A 472 14.79 10.63 -47.91
CA ASN A 472 13.52 11.02 -48.53
C ASN A 472 13.69 12.16 -49.54
N ILE A 473 14.57 13.14 -49.28
CA ILE A 473 14.87 14.21 -50.24
C ILE A 473 15.58 13.65 -51.48
N SER A 474 16.51 12.71 -51.31
CA SER A 474 17.16 12.09 -52.47
C SER A 474 16.21 11.24 -53.32
N GLU A 475 15.25 10.55 -52.72
CA GLU A 475 14.21 9.80 -53.45
C GLU A 475 13.24 10.72 -54.18
N LEU A 476 12.84 11.84 -53.55
CA LEU A 476 12.01 12.86 -54.19
C LEU A 476 12.74 13.55 -55.35
N ALA A 477 14.04 13.81 -55.21
CA ALA A 477 14.86 14.37 -56.27
C ALA A 477 15.09 13.35 -57.42
N GLY A 478 15.21 12.06 -57.11
CA GLY A 478 15.33 10.99 -58.12
C GLY A 478 14.05 10.78 -58.94
N ASN A 479 12.88 10.91 -58.32
CA ASN A 479 11.60 10.75 -59.03
C ASN A 479 11.23 11.95 -59.93
N GLN A 480 11.76 13.16 -59.68
CA GLN A 480 11.54 14.30 -60.58
C GLN A 480 12.38 14.24 -61.87
N ILE A 481 13.49 13.50 -61.86
CA ILE A 481 14.36 13.33 -63.05
C ILE A 481 13.80 12.22 -63.99
N GLY A 482 12.83 11.42 -63.53
CA GLY A 482 12.22 10.33 -64.30
C GLY A 482 11.03 10.71 -65.19
N GLU A 483 10.43 11.89 -65.03
CA GLU A 483 9.24 12.31 -65.80
C GLU A 483 9.53 13.32 -66.93
N GLU A 484 10.74 13.89 -67.04
CA GLU A 484 11.11 14.83 -68.12
C GLU A 484 11.70 14.13 -69.38
N GLY A 485 11.75 12.80 -69.44
CA GLY A 485 12.41 12.04 -70.51
C GLY A 485 11.54 11.52 -71.66
N LEU A 486 10.28 11.96 -71.81
CA LEU A 486 9.34 11.38 -72.79
C LEU A 486 8.57 12.43 -73.60
N PHE A 487 9.23 13.50 -74.02
CA PHE A 487 8.82 14.34 -75.15
C PHE A 487 10.09 14.87 -75.86
N HIS A 488 10.08 14.83 -77.20
CA HIS A 488 11.21 14.91 -78.16
C HIS A 488 11.84 13.53 -78.43
N GLU A 489 11.75 12.95 -79.63
CA GLU A 489 11.36 13.43 -80.96
C GLU A 489 10.84 12.24 -81.79
#